data_AF-A0A9J5X9E7-F1
#
_entry.id   AF-A0A9J5X9E7-F1
#
_cell.length_a   1.000
_cell.length_b   1.000
_cell.length_c   1.000
_cell.angle_alpha   90.00
_cell.angle_beta   90.00
_cell.angle_gamma   90.00
#
_symmetry.space_group_name_H-M   'P 1'
#
loop_
_entity.id
_entity.type
_entity.pdbx_description
1 polymer ?
#
loop_
_entity_poly.entity_id
_entity_poly.type
_entity_poly.pdbx_seq_one_letter_code
_entity_poly.pdbx_strand_id
1 'polypeptide(L)'
;MDHSTGKPGFFRNVLVRLCLSCVVIVCCRFAYVVTLKGETCDLGDFCFFSLPENLNVISGVGQLAGSVSAVMTTENAGKSAPAKPKLPDLWANKDFQKSAQFYSSVFEDLVADGVLNPNSKTLCVETPMGADVFALREIGVADSVGLYKKGSKPLVITGKAVKQPFEDDTFDFIFSGAGMIDKSLKPGDFAAEICRTLKPEGFLVVHTGSNDTYSFNSFLHLFNCCTLIKSRNINGFDSTIREIVMKKDVFVEEKVSDSKNNCRHVPDYKMKLIKKAEPLIKEEPKKPWITLKKNAQSIKYLSSMADISFKQRYVYVDVGSRSYGSSIVSWFKKQYPKQNKTFEIYAVEADKTFHGQYKEKKGVTLLPYAAWVKNETLSFEINQDPGHKDVAKGRGMGRIQPVESSSESASEVDIIQGFDFAEWLMSAVSEKDYVVMKMDVEGTEFDLIPRLIETGAICLIDEVFLECHYNRWQKCCPGVRSSKYPNTYSQCLDLFTSLRESKVATKRMTNDGKINVANIQGNVTQDAADKKDYTKKRNVATKNEKVPLEVESNERRTFQEPYTTQASKDDVVVLPEDILFLVESGSRRLMQGLMQLRYLANALGK
;
A
#
# COMPACT_ATOMS: atom_id res chain seq x y z
N MET A 1 43.83 -51.62 -38.06
CA MET A 1 43.49 -51.40 -36.63
C MET A 1 41.99 -51.26 -36.56
N ASP A 2 41.35 -52.26 -35.97
CA ASP A 2 39.91 -52.34 -35.75
C ASP A 2 39.40 -51.21 -34.84
N HIS A 3 38.22 -50.67 -35.13
CA HIS A 3 37.42 -49.97 -34.13
C HIS A 3 35.98 -50.50 -34.09
N SER A 4 35.68 -51.02 -32.91
CA SER A 4 34.48 -51.70 -32.43
C SER A 4 33.17 -50.92 -32.61
N THR A 5 32.14 -51.61 -33.09
CA THR A 5 30.73 -51.20 -33.06
C THR A 5 30.12 -51.44 -31.67
N GLY A 6 29.86 -50.37 -30.91
CA GLY A 6 29.16 -50.41 -29.62
C GLY A 6 27.64 -50.19 -29.73
N LYS A 7 26.85 -51.10 -29.17
CA LYS A 7 25.37 -51.18 -29.18
C LYS A 7 24.66 -49.94 -28.62
N PRO A 8 23.57 -49.43 -29.25
CA PRO A 8 22.65 -48.50 -28.61
C PRO A 8 21.49 -49.27 -27.95
N GLY A 9 21.08 -48.91 -26.73
CA GLY A 9 19.70 -49.21 -26.30
C GLY A 9 19.46 -49.73 -24.88
N PHE A 10 20.45 -49.82 -23.99
CA PHE A 10 20.15 -50.23 -22.61
C PHE A 10 19.68 -49.04 -21.74
N PHE A 11 20.45 -47.95 -21.69
CA PHE A 11 20.14 -46.78 -20.86
C PHE A 11 18.85 -46.04 -21.26
N ARG A 12 18.56 -45.93 -22.56
CA ARG A 12 17.32 -45.29 -23.04
C ARG A 12 16.07 -46.08 -22.63
N ASN A 13 16.14 -47.41 -22.67
CA ASN A 13 15.04 -48.27 -22.26
C ASN A 13 14.82 -48.25 -20.75
N VAL A 14 15.89 -48.12 -19.95
CA VAL A 14 15.79 -47.95 -18.49
C VAL A 14 15.17 -46.59 -18.14
N LEU A 15 15.59 -45.51 -18.80
CA LEU A 15 15.06 -44.17 -18.56
C LEU A 15 13.57 -44.06 -18.93
N VAL A 16 13.18 -44.64 -20.07
CA VAL A 16 11.78 -44.69 -20.50
C VAL A 16 10.92 -45.50 -19.53
N ARG A 17 11.42 -46.63 -19.02
CA ARG A 17 10.72 -47.43 -18.00
C ARG A 17 10.58 -46.65 -16.68
N LEU A 18 11.59 -45.89 -16.27
CA LEU A 18 11.53 -45.04 -15.07
C LEU A 18 10.50 -43.91 -15.22
N CYS A 19 10.46 -43.25 -16.38
CA CYS A 19 9.45 -42.22 -16.66
C CYS A 19 8.03 -42.81 -16.70
N LEU A 20 7.84 -43.97 -17.35
CA LEU A 20 6.56 -44.69 -17.34
C LEU A 20 6.14 -45.09 -15.92
N SER A 21 7.08 -45.53 -15.09
CA SER A 21 6.83 -45.87 -13.69
C SER A 21 6.34 -44.64 -12.91
N CYS A 22 6.98 -43.48 -13.10
CA CYS A 22 6.58 -42.24 -12.44
C CYS A 22 5.19 -41.78 -12.90
N VAL A 23 4.88 -41.87 -14.19
CA VAL A 23 3.55 -41.54 -14.73
C VAL A 23 2.49 -42.47 -14.16
N VAL A 24 2.76 -43.78 -14.08
CA VAL A 24 1.83 -44.74 -13.46
C VAL A 24 1.61 -44.43 -11.98
N ILE A 25 2.64 -44.07 -11.22
CA ILE A 25 2.49 -43.68 -9.81
C ILE A 25 1.63 -42.42 -9.66
N VAL A 26 1.81 -41.42 -10.53
CA VAL A 26 0.99 -40.20 -10.54
C VAL A 26 -0.45 -40.52 -10.91
N CYS A 27 -0.69 -41.38 -11.92
CA CYS A 27 -2.02 -41.82 -12.31
C CYS A 27 -2.69 -42.65 -11.20
N CYS A 28 -1.97 -43.53 -10.51
CA CYS A 28 -2.50 -44.30 -9.39
C CYS A 28 -2.80 -43.42 -8.17
N ARG A 29 -1.96 -42.41 -7.88
CA ARG A 29 -2.23 -41.40 -6.85
C ARG A 29 -3.43 -40.54 -7.20
N PHE A 30 -3.55 -40.11 -8.45
CA PHE A 30 -4.69 -39.36 -8.96
C PHE A 30 -5.97 -40.19 -8.88
N ALA A 31 -5.93 -41.44 -9.34
CA ALA A 31 -7.05 -42.37 -9.23
C ALA A 31 -7.44 -42.63 -7.76
N TYR A 32 -6.46 -42.85 -6.87
CA TYR A 32 -6.71 -43.03 -5.42
C TYR A 32 -7.37 -41.81 -4.77
N VAL A 33 -6.93 -40.59 -5.14
CA VAL A 33 -7.53 -39.35 -4.65
C VAL A 33 -8.94 -39.15 -5.20
N VAL A 34 -9.18 -39.49 -6.48
CA VAL A 34 -10.51 -39.39 -7.11
C VAL A 34 -11.47 -40.45 -6.59
N THR A 35 -11.01 -41.68 -6.29
CA THR A 35 -11.89 -42.78 -5.86
C THR A 35 -12.23 -42.76 -4.37
N LEU A 36 -11.37 -42.19 -3.50
CA LEU A 36 -11.64 -42.14 -2.05
C LEU A 36 -12.10 -40.77 -1.53
N LYS A 37 -11.96 -39.69 -2.32
CA LYS A 37 -12.45 -38.34 -1.96
C LYS A 37 -13.47 -37.77 -2.96
N GLY A 38 -14.09 -38.62 -3.76
CA GLY A 38 -15.10 -38.21 -4.73
C GLY A 38 -16.41 -37.75 -4.08
N GLU A 39 -16.47 -36.48 -3.69
CA GLU A 39 -17.71 -35.70 -3.79
C GLU A 39 -17.45 -34.49 -4.72
N THR A 40 -18.44 -34.26 -5.59
CA THR A 40 -18.54 -33.44 -6.81
C THR A 40 -17.66 -32.18 -6.89
N CYS A 41 -16.82 -32.12 -7.93
CA CYS A 41 -16.20 -30.88 -8.43
C CYS A 41 -17.07 -30.30 -9.56
N ASP A 42 -17.69 -29.14 -9.33
CA ASP A 42 -18.22 -28.29 -10.41
C ASP A 42 -17.33 -27.03 -10.54
N LEU A 43 -16.70 -26.94 -11.72
CA LEU A 43 -15.99 -25.84 -12.38
C LEU A 43 -15.61 -24.57 -11.57
N GLY A 44 -14.29 -24.39 -11.38
CA GLY A 44 -13.63 -23.08 -11.24
C GLY A 44 -12.47 -23.06 -10.22
N ASP A 45 -11.24 -23.13 -10.72
CA ASP A 45 -9.94 -22.98 -10.02
C ASP A 45 -9.35 -24.15 -9.20
N PHE A 46 -8.17 -24.57 -9.68
CA PHE A 46 -7.13 -25.44 -9.11
C PHE A 46 -7.29 -26.02 -7.68
N CYS A 47 -7.47 -27.34 -7.60
CA CYS A 47 -7.38 -28.17 -6.39
C CYS A 47 -5.93 -28.48 -5.96
N PHE A 48 -5.16 -27.50 -5.54
CA PHE A 48 -3.93 -27.72 -4.78
C PHE A 48 -3.84 -26.63 -3.72
N PHE A 49 -4.21 -26.93 -2.47
CA PHE A 49 -3.70 -26.40 -1.19
C PHE A 49 -4.74 -26.69 -0.10
N SER A 50 -4.42 -27.62 0.80
CA SER A 50 -5.18 -27.85 2.02
C SER A 50 -4.94 -26.69 3.00
N LEU A 51 -5.99 -25.98 3.41
CA LEU A 51 -5.95 -25.10 4.59
C LEU A 51 -5.91 -25.97 5.86
N PRO A 52 -5.10 -25.62 6.88
CA PRO A 52 -5.11 -26.33 8.16
C PRO A 52 -6.47 -26.19 8.86
N GLU A 53 -7.00 -27.30 9.35
CA GLU A 53 -8.19 -27.37 10.20
C GLU A 53 -7.93 -26.61 11.51
N ASN A 54 -8.36 -25.34 11.60
CA ASN A 54 -8.82 -24.63 12.82
C ASN A 54 -9.12 -23.15 12.53
N LEU A 55 -9.91 -22.87 11.48
CA LEU A 55 -10.44 -21.53 11.20
C LEU A 55 -11.95 -21.63 10.95
N ASN A 56 -12.73 -21.42 12.01
CA ASN A 56 -14.17 -21.18 11.90
C ASN A 56 -14.40 -19.78 11.31
N VAL A 57 -14.44 -19.70 9.99
CA VAL A 57 -14.90 -18.51 9.26
C VAL A 57 -16.28 -18.80 8.69
N ILE A 58 -17.32 -18.31 9.38
CA ILE A 58 -18.69 -18.34 8.89
C ILE A 58 -18.87 -17.15 7.94
N SER A 59 -18.75 -17.40 6.63
CA SER A 59 -19.26 -16.53 5.58
C SER A 59 -20.16 -17.35 4.66
N GLY A 60 -21.47 -17.35 4.94
CA GLY A 60 -22.46 -18.10 4.18
C GLY A 60 -23.29 -17.22 3.24
N VAL A 61 -23.22 -17.50 1.94
CA VAL A 61 -24.31 -17.52 0.92
C VAL A 61 -23.77 -18.37 -0.26
N GLY A 62 -24.36 -19.46 -0.74
CA GLY A 62 -25.58 -20.18 -0.39
C GLY A 62 -25.76 -21.47 -1.21
N GLN A 63 -26.87 -22.16 -0.89
CA GLN A 63 -27.57 -23.24 -1.62
C GLN A 63 -27.02 -24.68 -1.55
N LEU A 64 -27.65 -25.45 -0.65
CA LEU A 64 -27.79 -26.90 -0.71
C LEU A 64 -28.61 -27.32 -1.94
N ALA A 65 -28.06 -28.25 -2.71
CA ALA A 65 -28.80 -29.31 -3.39
C ALA A 65 -27.87 -30.53 -3.50
N GLY A 66 -28.32 -31.71 -3.06
CA GLY A 66 -27.61 -32.98 -3.28
C GLY A 66 -27.60 -33.89 -2.07
N SER A 67 -28.56 -34.81 -2.04
CA SER A 67 -28.72 -35.87 -1.03
C SER A 67 -27.68 -36.97 -1.21
N VAL A 68 -27.13 -37.46 -0.10
CA VAL A 68 -26.39 -38.72 -0.03
C VAL A 68 -27.36 -39.87 -0.30
N SER A 69 -26.97 -40.78 -1.19
CA SER A 69 -27.67 -42.03 -1.48
C SER A 69 -27.07 -43.12 -0.58
N ALA A 70 -27.85 -43.60 0.39
CA ALA A 70 -27.63 -44.89 1.03
C ALA A 70 -28.79 -45.81 0.64
N VAL A 71 -28.43 -47.01 0.20
CA VAL A 71 -29.23 -47.95 -0.56
C VAL A 71 -30.11 -48.81 0.37
N MET A 72 -31.38 -48.93 -0.04
CA MET A 72 -32.37 -50.02 0.14
C MET A 72 -33.09 -50.24 1.50
N THR A 73 -34.40 -49.99 1.39
CA THR A 73 -35.57 -50.75 1.86
C THR A 73 -36.22 -50.45 3.22
N THR A 74 -37.51 -50.10 3.08
CA THR A 74 -38.70 -50.23 3.95
C THR A 74 -38.97 -49.19 5.05
N GLU A 75 -40.00 -48.38 4.71
CA GLU A 75 -41.13 -47.91 5.53
C GLU A 75 -41.03 -46.60 6.37
N ASN A 76 -41.71 -45.57 5.83
CA ASN A 76 -42.53 -44.53 6.47
C ASN A 76 -42.00 -43.76 7.71
N ALA A 77 -41.59 -42.50 7.48
CA ALA A 77 -42.11 -41.31 8.18
C ALA A 77 -41.49 -40.03 7.59
N GLY A 78 -42.32 -39.13 7.05
CA GLY A 78 -41.88 -37.87 6.45
C GLY A 78 -41.18 -36.94 7.45
N LYS A 79 -39.99 -36.43 7.07
CA LYS A 79 -39.30 -35.33 7.76
C LYS A 79 -39.04 -34.18 6.78
N SER A 80 -39.66 -33.05 7.08
CA SER A 80 -39.47 -31.75 6.44
C SER A 80 -38.03 -31.23 6.60
N ALA A 81 -37.54 -30.49 5.59
CA ALA A 81 -36.25 -29.80 5.59
C ALA A 81 -36.03 -28.91 6.85
N PRO A 82 -34.76 -28.68 7.29
CA PRO A 82 -34.48 -27.89 8.48
C PRO A 82 -34.99 -26.45 8.32
N ALA A 83 -35.86 -26.02 9.24
CA ALA A 83 -36.43 -24.68 9.26
C ALA A 83 -35.33 -23.63 9.51
N LYS A 84 -35.41 -22.50 8.80
CA LYS A 84 -34.58 -21.32 9.12
C LYS A 84 -34.83 -20.93 10.59
N PRO A 85 -33.77 -20.69 11.40
CA PRO A 85 -33.94 -20.34 12.81
C PRO A 85 -34.81 -19.10 12.95
N LYS A 86 -35.69 -19.08 13.95
CA LYS A 86 -36.56 -17.93 14.20
C LYS A 86 -35.71 -16.78 14.76
N LEU A 87 -36.13 -15.54 14.52
CA LEU A 87 -35.38 -14.35 14.91
C LEU A 87 -34.98 -14.30 16.41
N PRO A 88 -35.83 -14.73 17.37
CA PRO A 88 -35.43 -14.83 18.78
C PRO A 88 -34.29 -15.82 19.03
N ASP A 89 -34.19 -16.89 18.24
CA ASP A 89 -33.13 -17.90 18.37
C ASP A 89 -31.77 -17.35 17.90
N LEU A 90 -31.77 -16.38 16.97
CA LEU A 90 -30.56 -15.70 16.51
C LEU A 90 -30.02 -14.70 17.53
N TRP A 91 -30.91 -14.04 18.28
CA TRP A 91 -30.51 -13.14 19.37
C TRP A 91 -30.11 -13.89 20.64
N ALA A 92 -30.59 -15.12 20.84
CA ALA A 92 -30.13 -16.00 21.91
C ALA A 92 -28.70 -16.54 21.70
N ASN A 93 -28.10 -16.30 20.53
CA ASN A 93 -26.72 -16.67 20.26
C ASN A 93 -25.75 -15.93 21.20
N LYS A 94 -24.84 -16.69 21.85
CA LYS A 94 -23.81 -16.15 22.73
C LYS A 94 -22.96 -15.05 22.07
N ASP A 95 -22.65 -15.17 20.78
CA ASP A 95 -21.81 -14.19 20.09
C ASP A 95 -22.57 -12.88 19.85
N PHE A 96 -23.87 -12.96 19.55
CA PHE A 96 -24.73 -11.80 19.44
C PHE A 96 -24.86 -11.09 20.78
N GLN A 97 -25.10 -11.84 21.87
CA GLN A 97 -25.23 -11.29 23.22
C GLN A 97 -23.94 -10.62 23.71
N LYS A 98 -22.78 -11.24 23.49
CA LYS A 98 -21.49 -10.61 23.74
C LYS A 98 -21.34 -9.31 22.95
N SER A 99 -21.77 -9.33 21.68
CA SER A 99 -21.70 -8.15 20.81
C SER A 99 -22.56 -7.01 21.31
N ALA A 100 -23.79 -7.31 21.68
CA ALA A 100 -24.71 -6.36 22.27
C ALA A 100 -24.15 -5.76 23.58
N GLN A 101 -23.66 -6.61 24.50
CA GLN A 101 -23.10 -6.15 25.77
C GLN A 101 -21.90 -5.20 25.60
N PHE A 102 -20.99 -5.51 24.68
CA PHE A 102 -19.89 -4.62 24.34
C PHE A 102 -20.39 -3.26 23.85
N TYR A 103 -21.31 -3.26 22.88
CA TYR A 103 -21.84 -2.01 22.36
C TYR A 103 -22.66 -1.24 23.39
N SER A 104 -23.40 -1.91 24.28
CA SER A 104 -24.12 -1.24 25.37
C SER A 104 -23.16 -0.45 26.26
N SER A 105 -22.03 -1.04 26.66
CA SER A 105 -21.01 -0.33 27.44
C SER A 105 -20.43 0.87 26.68
N VAL A 106 -20.16 0.73 25.38
CA VAL A 106 -19.68 1.84 24.54
C VAL A 106 -20.73 2.97 24.48
N PHE A 107 -22.01 2.63 24.28
CA PHE A 107 -23.06 3.63 24.15
C PHE A 107 -23.39 4.30 25.48
N GLU A 108 -23.30 3.59 26.61
CA GLU A 108 -23.41 4.17 27.96
C GLU A 108 -22.33 5.23 28.19
N ASP A 109 -21.07 4.95 27.81
CA ASP A 109 -19.98 5.93 27.85
C ASP A 109 -20.32 7.16 26.99
N LEU A 110 -20.83 6.95 25.77
CA LEU A 110 -21.21 8.04 24.87
C LEU A 110 -22.39 8.87 25.39
N VAL A 111 -23.31 8.27 26.15
CA VAL A 111 -24.37 8.98 26.86
C VAL A 111 -23.79 9.82 27.99
N ALA A 112 -22.88 9.25 28.80
CA ALA A 112 -22.21 9.96 29.87
C ALA A 112 -21.37 11.15 29.36
N ASP A 113 -20.78 11.00 28.18
CA ASP A 113 -20.00 12.04 27.49
C ASP A 113 -20.87 13.11 26.80
N GLY A 114 -22.21 12.94 26.79
CA GLY A 114 -23.14 13.86 26.11
C GLY A 114 -23.10 13.79 24.57
N VAL A 115 -22.48 12.76 24.01
CA VAL A 115 -22.41 12.50 22.56
C VAL A 115 -23.70 11.84 22.05
N LEU A 116 -24.31 10.98 22.87
CA LEU A 116 -25.53 10.26 22.55
C LEU A 116 -26.65 10.65 23.53
N ASN A 117 -27.84 10.96 23.00
CA ASN A 117 -29.02 11.27 23.80
C ASN A 117 -30.06 10.13 23.68
N PRO A 118 -30.75 9.71 24.76
CA PRO A 118 -31.85 8.74 24.71
C PRO A 118 -32.95 9.05 23.68
N ASN A 119 -33.18 10.32 23.37
CA ASN A 119 -34.16 10.77 22.38
C ASN A 119 -33.60 10.90 20.95
N SER A 120 -32.34 10.52 20.72
CA SER A 120 -31.71 10.64 19.41
C SER A 120 -32.35 9.68 18.41
N LYS A 121 -32.58 10.14 17.19
CA LYS A 121 -32.83 9.27 16.05
C LYS A 121 -31.49 8.76 15.52
N THR A 122 -31.27 7.45 15.57
CA THR A 122 -29.96 6.86 15.31
C THR A 122 -29.93 5.90 14.13
N LEU A 123 -28.78 5.88 13.45
CA LEU A 123 -28.48 4.95 12.37
C LEU A 123 -27.19 4.17 12.66
N CYS A 124 -27.27 2.85 12.67
CA CYS A 124 -26.09 1.98 12.62
C CYS A 124 -25.84 1.50 11.18
N VAL A 125 -24.71 1.88 10.58
CA VAL A 125 -24.38 1.58 9.19
C VAL A 125 -23.52 0.32 9.09
N GLU A 126 -23.78 -0.51 8.07
CA GLU A 126 -23.11 -1.80 7.82
C GLU A 126 -23.24 -2.79 9.00
N THR A 127 -24.42 -2.88 9.62
CA THR A 127 -24.69 -3.80 10.73
C THR A 127 -25.48 -5.03 10.28
N PRO A 128 -24.87 -6.23 10.13
CA PRO A 128 -25.55 -7.37 9.51
C PRO A 128 -26.73 -7.92 10.30
N MET A 129 -26.58 -7.99 11.63
CA MET A 129 -27.57 -8.56 12.54
C MET A 129 -28.14 -7.52 13.53
N GLY A 130 -27.59 -6.31 13.57
CA GLY A 130 -28.11 -5.24 14.44
C GLY A 130 -27.76 -5.40 15.91
N ALA A 131 -26.62 -5.98 16.27
CA ALA A 131 -26.22 -6.11 17.67
C ALA A 131 -25.99 -4.74 18.35
N ASP A 132 -25.45 -3.79 17.60
CA ASP A 132 -25.34 -2.38 17.95
C ASP A 132 -26.71 -1.70 18.08
N VAL A 133 -27.63 -1.94 17.13
CA VAL A 133 -29.02 -1.42 17.20
C VAL A 133 -29.75 -1.98 18.41
N PHE A 134 -29.58 -3.28 18.69
CA PHE A 134 -30.14 -3.92 19.87
C PHE A 134 -29.61 -3.27 21.14
N ALA A 135 -28.29 -3.09 21.24
CA ALA A 135 -27.64 -2.43 22.37
C ALA A 135 -28.16 -1.01 22.61
N LEU A 136 -28.31 -0.19 21.56
CA LEU A 136 -28.89 1.15 21.65
C LEU A 136 -30.31 1.14 22.24
N ARG A 137 -31.16 0.20 21.78
CA ARG A 137 -32.54 0.08 22.27
C ARG A 137 -32.59 -0.38 23.72
N GLU A 138 -31.71 -1.29 24.13
CA GLU A 138 -31.64 -1.78 25.51
C GLU A 138 -31.27 -0.67 26.50
N ILE A 139 -30.38 0.26 26.10
CA ILE A 139 -30.00 1.41 26.94
C ILE A 139 -30.99 2.59 26.86
N GLY A 140 -32.13 2.41 26.16
CA GLY A 140 -33.22 3.39 26.10
C GLY A 140 -33.24 4.31 24.87
N VAL A 141 -32.33 4.13 23.90
CA VAL A 141 -32.37 4.89 22.63
C VAL A 141 -33.32 4.20 21.64
N ALA A 142 -34.61 4.48 21.80
CA ALA A 142 -35.67 3.71 21.13
C ALA A 142 -35.71 3.87 19.60
N ASP A 143 -35.47 5.08 19.08
CA ASP A 143 -35.51 5.38 17.63
C ASP A 143 -34.18 5.03 16.94
N SER A 144 -33.83 3.75 17.01
CA SER A 144 -32.58 3.21 16.47
C SER A 144 -32.84 2.20 15.37
N VAL A 145 -32.17 2.37 14.22
CA VAL A 145 -32.30 1.47 13.05
C VAL A 145 -30.93 1.11 12.47
N GLY A 146 -30.80 -0.13 12.01
CA GLY A 146 -29.61 -0.61 11.33
C GLY A 146 -29.77 -0.63 9.81
N LEU A 147 -28.67 -0.49 9.09
CA LEU A 147 -28.61 -0.59 7.63
C LEU A 147 -27.62 -1.67 7.21
N TYR A 148 -28.06 -2.60 6.37
CA TYR A 148 -27.18 -3.57 5.73
C TYR A 148 -27.72 -4.07 4.40
N LYS A 149 -26.84 -4.57 3.51
CA LYS A 149 -27.22 -5.06 2.18
C LYS A 149 -28.29 -6.16 2.21
N LYS A 150 -28.31 -6.96 3.27
CA LYS A 150 -29.30 -8.01 3.52
C LYS A 150 -29.93 -7.74 4.88
N GLY A 151 -31.02 -6.97 4.90
CA GLY A 151 -31.68 -6.57 6.14
C GLY A 151 -32.09 -7.76 7.01
N SER A 152 -32.10 -7.51 8.32
CA SER A 152 -32.48 -8.44 9.39
C SER A 152 -33.51 -7.74 10.29
N LYS A 153 -34.76 -7.73 9.83
CA LYS A 153 -35.88 -7.07 10.53
C LYS A 153 -36.11 -7.71 11.91
N PRO A 154 -36.57 -6.94 12.93
CA PRO A 154 -36.97 -5.54 12.85
C PRO A 154 -35.81 -4.55 13.06
N LEU A 155 -34.62 -5.01 13.45
CA LEU A 155 -33.51 -4.12 13.83
C LEU A 155 -32.82 -3.51 12.60
N VAL A 156 -32.69 -4.27 11.52
CA VAL A 156 -31.89 -3.88 10.36
C VAL A 156 -32.74 -3.87 9.10
N ILE A 157 -32.75 -2.75 8.39
CA ILE A 157 -33.38 -2.59 7.09
C ILE A 157 -32.38 -2.86 5.95
N THR A 158 -32.93 -3.15 4.77
CA THR A 158 -32.12 -3.37 3.57
C THR A 158 -31.68 -2.04 2.96
N GLY A 159 -30.38 -1.87 2.74
CA GLY A 159 -29.81 -0.78 1.95
C GLY A 159 -28.29 -0.86 1.88
N LYS A 160 -27.65 0.11 1.22
CA LYS A 160 -26.19 0.14 1.02
C LYS A 160 -25.60 1.36 1.71
N ALA A 161 -24.43 1.23 2.32
CA ALA A 161 -23.75 2.38 2.95
C ALA A 161 -23.45 3.53 1.98
N VAL A 162 -23.17 3.21 0.71
CA VAL A 162 -22.88 4.18 -0.37
C VAL A 162 -24.12 4.72 -1.08
N LYS A 163 -25.32 4.30 -0.64
CA LYS A 163 -26.62 4.82 -1.10
C LYS A 163 -27.67 4.47 -0.06
N GLN A 164 -27.73 5.29 0.98
CA GLN A 164 -28.59 5.10 2.13
C GLN A 164 -30.03 5.50 1.77
N PRO A 165 -31.05 4.69 2.11
CA PRO A 165 -32.44 4.93 1.74
C PRO A 165 -33.13 5.91 2.70
N PHE A 166 -32.46 7.03 2.99
CA PHE A 166 -32.94 8.07 3.89
C PHE A 166 -32.75 9.44 3.25
N GLU A 167 -33.63 10.37 3.64
CA GLU A 167 -33.52 11.77 3.26
C GLU A 167 -32.31 12.44 3.91
N ASP A 168 -31.96 13.62 3.41
CA ASP A 168 -30.90 14.45 3.97
C ASP A 168 -31.24 14.86 5.41
N ASP A 169 -30.22 15.07 6.25
CA ASP A 169 -30.35 15.56 7.63
C ASP A 169 -31.42 14.81 8.46
N THR A 170 -31.37 13.48 8.42
CA THR A 170 -32.35 12.60 9.09
C THR A 170 -31.97 12.21 10.51
N PHE A 171 -30.69 11.93 10.77
CA PHE A 171 -30.24 11.30 12.02
C PHE A 171 -29.48 12.28 12.91
N ASP A 172 -29.72 12.21 14.23
CA ASP A 172 -28.98 12.99 15.23
C ASP A 172 -27.64 12.30 15.58
N PHE A 173 -27.58 10.97 15.41
CA PHE A 173 -26.41 10.15 15.69
C PHE A 173 -26.25 9.04 14.65
N ILE A 174 -25.04 8.88 14.10
CA ILE A 174 -24.70 7.78 13.20
C ILE A 174 -23.52 6.99 13.79
N PHE A 175 -23.65 5.67 13.81
CA PHE A 175 -22.63 4.74 14.27
C PHE A 175 -22.19 3.79 13.15
N SER A 176 -20.88 3.55 13.05
CA SER A 176 -20.32 2.50 12.20
C SER A 176 -19.34 1.65 13.01
N GLY A 177 -19.80 0.48 13.45
CA GLY A 177 -19.03 -0.47 14.25
C GLY A 177 -18.14 -1.43 13.46
N ALA A 178 -17.40 -2.27 14.19
CA ALA A 178 -16.69 -3.46 13.69
C ALA A 178 -15.72 -3.27 12.49
N GLY A 179 -15.19 -2.06 12.27
CA GLY A 179 -14.27 -1.78 11.16
C GLY A 179 -14.91 -2.00 9.78
N MET A 180 -16.24 -1.82 9.67
CA MET A 180 -16.94 -2.07 8.41
C MET A 180 -16.60 -1.04 7.34
N ILE A 181 -16.31 0.21 7.73
CA ILE A 181 -15.81 1.23 6.82
C ILE A 181 -14.43 0.87 6.25
N ASP A 182 -13.56 0.22 7.02
CA ASP A 182 -12.22 -0.26 6.61
C ASP A 182 -12.32 -1.23 5.42
N LYS A 183 -13.41 -1.99 5.38
CA LYS A 183 -13.73 -3.01 4.35
C LYS A 183 -14.49 -2.43 3.15
N SER A 184 -14.87 -1.15 3.19
CA SER A 184 -15.58 -0.51 2.08
C SER A 184 -14.68 -0.41 0.84
N LEU A 185 -15.24 -0.76 -0.32
CA LEU A 185 -14.58 -0.54 -1.61
C LEU A 185 -14.63 0.93 -2.06
N LYS A 186 -15.53 1.72 -1.47
CA LYS A 186 -15.81 3.11 -1.81
C LYS A 186 -15.98 3.93 -0.52
N PRO A 187 -14.91 4.11 0.27
CA PRO A 187 -15.00 4.79 1.56
C PRO A 187 -15.37 6.27 1.41
N GLY A 188 -15.00 6.93 0.30
CA GLY A 188 -15.44 8.29 -0.02
C GLY A 188 -16.96 8.39 -0.21
N ASP A 189 -17.55 7.51 -1.04
CA ASP A 189 -19.01 7.49 -1.24
C ASP A 189 -19.76 7.14 0.06
N PHE A 190 -19.18 6.25 0.88
CA PHE A 190 -19.72 5.93 2.21
C PHE A 190 -19.73 7.19 3.08
N ALA A 191 -18.60 7.87 3.21
CA ALA A 191 -18.48 9.08 4.03
C ALA A 191 -19.45 10.19 3.55
N ALA A 192 -19.59 10.35 2.23
CA ALA A 192 -20.52 11.31 1.64
C ALA A 192 -21.98 11.03 2.04
N GLU A 193 -22.41 9.77 2.02
CA GLU A 193 -23.76 9.40 2.46
C GLU A 193 -23.99 9.57 3.96
N ILE A 194 -22.98 9.31 4.81
CA ILE A 194 -23.06 9.67 6.23
C ILE A 194 -23.23 11.19 6.37
N CYS A 195 -22.38 11.97 5.69
CA CYS A 195 -22.45 13.43 5.74
C CYS A 195 -23.83 13.94 5.31
N ARG A 196 -24.44 13.32 4.29
CA ARG A 196 -25.75 13.67 3.78
C ARG A 196 -26.87 13.38 4.78
N THR A 197 -26.87 12.21 5.42
CA THR A 197 -27.98 11.77 6.29
C THR A 197 -27.84 12.20 7.75
N LEU A 198 -26.64 12.57 8.21
CA LEU A 198 -26.41 13.13 9.54
C LEU A 198 -26.90 14.58 9.59
N LYS A 199 -27.64 14.99 10.63
CA LYS A 199 -28.06 16.38 10.82
C LYS A 199 -26.89 17.29 11.19
N PRO A 200 -26.97 18.61 10.91
CA PRO A 200 -26.08 19.60 11.51
C PRO A 200 -26.03 19.43 13.03
N GLU A 201 -24.84 19.59 13.62
CA GLU A 201 -24.55 19.33 15.03
C GLU A 201 -24.72 17.87 15.50
N GLY A 202 -25.14 16.96 14.61
CA GLY A 202 -25.24 15.53 14.89
C GLY A 202 -23.86 14.89 15.04
N PHE A 203 -23.82 13.76 15.75
CA PHE A 203 -22.57 13.04 16.02
C PHE A 203 -22.39 11.81 15.14
N LEU A 204 -21.17 11.64 14.64
CA LEU A 204 -20.69 10.42 14.00
C LEU A 204 -19.71 9.72 14.93
N VAL A 205 -19.93 8.43 15.18
CA VAL A 205 -18.98 7.58 15.87
C VAL A 205 -18.59 6.40 15.00
N VAL A 206 -17.28 6.20 14.82
CA VAL A 206 -16.73 5.13 14.00
C VAL A 206 -15.72 4.32 14.79
N HIS A 207 -15.84 3.00 14.70
CA HIS A 207 -14.83 2.06 15.18
C HIS A 207 -14.06 1.49 14.00
N THR A 208 -12.74 1.69 13.99
CA THR A 208 -11.83 1.21 12.94
C THR A 208 -10.68 0.40 13.52
N GLY A 209 -10.21 -0.61 12.77
CA GLY A 209 -8.99 -1.35 13.08
C GLY A 209 -7.70 -0.62 12.69
N SER A 210 -7.81 0.39 11.83
CA SER A 210 -6.67 1.20 11.38
C SER A 210 -6.18 2.13 12.51
N ASN A 211 -4.90 2.03 12.85
CA ASN A 211 -4.35 2.70 14.03
C ASN A 211 -3.18 3.64 13.74
N ASP A 212 -2.63 3.64 12.52
CA ASP A 212 -1.48 4.49 12.19
C ASP A 212 -1.90 5.93 11.85
N THR A 213 -0.92 6.84 11.87
CA THR A 213 -1.18 8.26 11.68
C THR A 213 -1.62 8.61 10.24
N TYR A 214 -1.17 7.87 9.23
CA TYR A 214 -1.54 8.15 7.83
C TYR A 214 -3.00 7.79 7.58
N SER A 215 -3.42 6.58 7.99
CA SER A 215 -4.82 6.18 7.87
C SER A 215 -5.73 7.08 8.69
N PHE A 216 -5.35 7.43 9.92
CA PHE A 216 -6.14 8.35 10.75
C PHE A 216 -6.37 9.71 10.08
N ASN A 217 -5.34 10.37 9.54
CA ASN A 217 -5.53 11.65 8.85
C ASN A 217 -6.33 11.47 7.55
N SER A 218 -6.07 10.39 6.80
CA SER A 218 -6.83 10.09 5.58
C SER A 218 -8.32 9.88 5.87
N PHE A 219 -8.65 9.23 6.98
CA PHE A 219 -10.02 9.09 7.49
C PHE A 219 -10.68 10.45 7.74
N LEU A 220 -10.00 11.36 8.45
CA LEU A 220 -10.54 12.70 8.71
C LEU A 220 -10.84 13.46 7.41
N HIS A 221 -9.97 13.33 6.39
CA HIS A 221 -10.17 13.95 5.07
C HIS A 221 -11.36 13.39 4.27
N LEU A 222 -11.87 12.20 4.60
CA LEU A 222 -13.11 11.70 4.01
C LEU A 222 -14.34 12.45 4.56
N PHE A 223 -14.29 12.91 5.81
CA PHE A 223 -15.39 13.55 6.53
C PHE A 223 -15.21 15.06 6.63
N ASN A 224 -15.06 15.75 5.48
CA ASN A 224 -14.96 17.21 5.44
C ASN A 224 -16.20 17.95 5.99
N CYS A 225 -17.32 17.26 6.18
CA CYS A 225 -18.54 17.82 6.77
C CYS A 225 -18.51 17.82 8.31
N CYS A 226 -17.51 17.18 8.93
CA CYS A 226 -17.44 16.99 10.37
C CYS A 226 -16.12 17.46 10.95
N THR A 227 -16.19 18.00 12.17
CA THR A 227 -15.03 18.29 13.01
C THR A 227 -14.74 17.13 13.96
N LEU A 228 -13.47 16.78 14.14
CA LEU A 228 -13.03 15.79 15.11
C LEU A 228 -13.25 16.30 16.54
N ILE A 229 -13.95 15.52 17.36
CA ILE A 229 -14.15 15.82 18.79
C ILE A 229 -13.13 15.08 19.64
N LYS A 230 -13.01 13.77 19.43
CA LYS A 230 -12.04 12.94 20.15
C LYS A 230 -11.70 11.66 19.39
N SER A 231 -10.53 11.10 19.68
CA SER A 231 -10.17 9.74 19.28
C SER A 231 -9.48 9.02 20.43
N ARG A 232 -9.82 7.76 20.65
CA ARG A 232 -9.22 6.90 21.67
C ARG A 232 -9.12 5.46 21.18
N ASN A 233 -8.19 4.70 21.75
CA ASN A 233 -8.14 3.26 21.56
C ASN A 233 -9.00 2.58 22.63
N ILE A 234 -9.84 1.63 22.22
CA ILE A 234 -10.67 0.81 23.12
C ILE A 234 -10.42 -0.67 22.83
N ASN A 235 -10.73 -1.53 23.81
CA ASN A 235 -10.61 -2.98 23.64
C ASN A 235 -11.85 -3.50 22.90
N GLY A 236 -11.71 -3.88 21.63
CA GLY A 236 -12.76 -4.57 20.89
C GLY A 236 -12.84 -6.06 21.25
N PHE A 237 -13.67 -6.81 20.53
CA PHE A 237 -13.88 -8.24 20.77
C PHE A 237 -12.59 -9.08 20.73
N ASP A 238 -11.79 -8.86 19.68
CA ASP A 238 -10.59 -9.68 19.40
C ASP A 238 -9.31 -8.84 19.32
N SER A 239 -9.43 -7.51 19.24
CA SER A 239 -8.29 -6.61 19.06
C SER A 239 -8.59 -5.21 19.57
N THR A 240 -7.53 -4.42 19.80
CA THR A 240 -7.66 -2.99 20.07
C THR A 240 -8.18 -2.28 18.82
N ILE A 241 -9.27 -1.54 18.96
CA ILE A 241 -9.87 -0.73 17.90
C ILE A 241 -9.76 0.74 18.25
N ARG A 242 -9.71 1.61 17.25
CA ARG A 242 -9.75 3.06 17.43
C ARG A 242 -11.18 3.54 17.30
N GLU A 243 -11.67 4.21 18.33
CA GLU A 243 -12.90 4.97 18.31
C GLU A 243 -12.60 6.41 17.87
N ILE A 244 -13.38 6.92 16.92
CA ILE A 244 -13.30 8.28 16.42
C ILE A 244 -14.69 8.89 16.56
N VAL A 245 -14.78 10.00 17.29
CA VAL A 245 -16.02 10.76 17.49
C VAL A 245 -15.88 12.09 16.76
N MET A 246 -16.81 12.37 15.86
CA MET A 246 -16.86 13.59 15.07
C MET A 246 -18.25 14.23 15.17
N LYS A 247 -18.34 15.53 14.95
CA LYS A 247 -19.59 16.29 14.95
C LYS A 247 -19.77 17.00 13.62
N LYS A 248 -20.95 16.91 13.00
CA LYS A 248 -21.22 17.61 11.73
C LYS A 248 -21.30 19.11 11.96
N ASP A 249 -20.63 19.87 11.11
CA ASP A 249 -20.59 21.33 11.20
C ASP A 249 -21.92 21.95 10.71
N VAL A 250 -22.31 23.10 11.28
CA VAL A 250 -23.54 23.84 10.86
C VAL A 250 -23.39 24.46 9.48
N PHE A 251 -22.20 24.98 9.19
CA PHE A 251 -21.87 25.63 7.93
C PHE A 251 -20.67 24.90 7.34
N VAL A 252 -20.87 24.22 6.22
CA VAL A 252 -19.74 23.77 5.39
C VAL A 252 -19.30 25.00 4.61
N GLU A 253 -18.45 25.85 5.20
CA GLU A 253 -17.67 26.75 4.37
C GLU A 253 -16.85 25.88 3.42
N GLU A 254 -17.13 25.97 2.13
CA GLU A 254 -16.22 25.44 1.12
C GLU A 254 -14.87 26.09 1.38
N LYS A 255 -13.96 25.36 2.03
CA LYS A 255 -12.56 25.74 2.07
C LYS A 255 -12.09 25.67 0.63
N VAL A 256 -12.20 26.79 -0.07
CA VAL A 256 -11.54 27.05 -1.33
C VAL A 256 -10.08 26.83 -1.04
N SER A 257 -9.54 25.67 -1.43
CA SER A 257 -8.12 25.42 -1.34
C SER A 257 -7.48 26.39 -2.33
N ASP A 258 -6.77 27.35 -1.77
CA ASP A 258 -6.03 28.37 -2.51
C ASP A 258 -4.93 27.63 -3.29
N SER A 259 -5.27 27.18 -4.50
CA SER A 259 -4.55 26.18 -5.31
C SER A 259 -3.33 26.74 -6.03
N LYS A 260 -2.69 27.76 -5.43
CA LYS A 260 -1.41 28.31 -5.89
C LYS A 260 -0.43 28.39 -4.75
N ASN A 261 -0.11 27.24 -4.15
CA ASN A 261 0.99 27.18 -3.21
C ASN A 261 1.75 25.85 -3.41
N ASN A 262 2.98 25.97 -3.94
CA ASN A 262 4.09 25.01 -3.83
C ASN A 262 3.90 24.12 -2.60
N CYS A 263 4.12 22.80 -2.64
CA CYS A 263 3.87 21.77 -1.58
C CYS A 263 4.29 22.10 -0.12
N ARG A 264 3.91 23.27 0.41
CA ARG A 264 4.45 23.92 1.60
C ARG A 264 3.86 23.24 2.81
N HIS A 265 2.56 22.93 2.73
CA HIS A 265 1.81 22.27 3.78
C HIS A 265 1.69 20.75 3.53
N VAL A 266 2.81 20.04 3.58
CA VAL A 266 2.77 18.58 3.74
C VAL A 266 2.90 18.26 5.22
N PRO A 267 1.93 17.54 5.79
CA PRO A 267 1.93 17.20 7.20
C PRO A 267 3.18 16.41 7.64
N ASP A 268 3.60 16.62 8.89
CA ASP A 268 4.78 15.97 9.48
C ASP A 268 4.74 14.44 9.42
N TYR A 269 3.55 13.84 9.48
CA TYR A 269 3.43 12.38 9.40
C TYR A 269 3.82 11.83 8.02
N LYS A 270 3.48 12.53 6.92
CA LYS A 270 3.93 12.16 5.57
C LYS A 270 5.45 12.31 5.45
N MET A 271 6.01 13.37 6.03
CA MET A 271 7.46 13.60 6.08
C MET A 271 8.20 12.47 6.81
N LYS A 272 7.67 12.00 7.95
CA LYS A 272 8.24 10.86 8.69
C LYS A 272 8.25 9.58 7.85
N LEU A 273 7.25 9.35 6.99
CA LEU A 273 7.22 8.19 6.10
C LEU A 273 8.25 8.33 4.97
N ILE A 274 8.39 9.50 4.37
CA ILE A 274 9.37 9.75 3.30
C ILE A 274 10.79 9.57 3.80
N LYS A 275 11.09 10.01 5.03
CA LYS A 275 12.41 9.80 5.67
C LYS A 275 12.77 8.33 5.87
N LYS A 276 11.79 7.40 5.88
CA LYS A 276 12.03 5.96 5.98
C LYS A 276 12.38 5.31 4.64
N ALA A 277 12.16 6.00 3.52
CA ALA A 277 12.47 5.52 2.18
C ALA A 277 13.97 5.20 2.01
N GLU A 278 14.28 4.39 1.02
CA GLU A 278 15.66 4.02 0.68
C GLU A 278 16.51 5.26 0.35
N PRO A 279 17.83 5.27 0.65
CA PRO A 279 18.68 6.41 0.34
C PRO A 279 18.84 6.61 -1.18
N LEU A 280 18.99 7.86 -1.60
CA LEU A 280 19.37 8.17 -2.98
C LEU A 280 20.79 7.67 -3.27
N ILE A 281 21.01 7.15 -4.47
CA ILE A 281 22.34 6.76 -4.95
C ILE A 281 23.09 8.05 -5.30
N LYS A 282 24.05 8.46 -4.48
CA LYS A 282 24.76 9.74 -4.65
C LYS A 282 25.74 9.76 -5.82
N GLU A 283 26.29 8.60 -6.18
CA GLU A 283 27.31 8.48 -7.23
C GLU A 283 26.83 7.64 -8.41
N GLU A 284 27.31 7.95 -9.61
CA GLU A 284 26.96 7.20 -10.81
C GLU A 284 27.42 5.72 -10.67
N PRO A 285 26.51 4.74 -10.77
CA PRO A 285 26.90 3.35 -10.59
C PRO A 285 27.73 2.85 -11.78
N LYS A 286 28.98 2.42 -11.54
CA LYS A 286 29.86 1.81 -12.55
C LYS A 286 29.24 0.57 -13.23
N LYS A 287 28.41 -0.18 -12.50
CA LYS A 287 27.64 -1.33 -13.00
C LYS A 287 26.15 -1.14 -12.66
N PRO A 288 25.41 -0.34 -13.45
CA PRO A 288 24.04 0.08 -13.12
C PRO A 288 23.12 -1.08 -12.79
N TRP A 289 23.15 -2.15 -13.59
CA TRP A 289 22.27 -3.31 -13.40
C TRP A 289 22.44 -4.00 -12.03
N ILE A 290 23.65 -4.03 -11.47
CA ILE A 290 23.90 -4.66 -10.16
C ILE A 290 23.40 -3.75 -9.04
N THR A 291 23.78 -2.46 -9.08
CA THR A 291 23.43 -1.49 -8.05
C THR A 291 21.92 -1.26 -8.02
N LEU A 292 21.29 -1.12 -9.19
CA LEU A 292 19.86 -0.92 -9.31
C LEU A 292 19.08 -2.17 -8.87
N LYS A 293 19.57 -3.38 -9.17
CA LYS A 293 18.96 -4.62 -8.68
C LYS A 293 19.03 -4.73 -7.16
N LYS A 294 20.15 -4.36 -6.52
CA LYS A 294 20.27 -4.33 -5.06
C LYS A 294 19.34 -3.28 -4.45
N ASN A 295 19.28 -2.08 -5.05
CA ASN A 295 18.39 -1.02 -4.59
C ASN A 295 16.91 -1.45 -4.67
N ALA A 296 16.51 -2.09 -5.79
CA ALA A 296 15.15 -2.59 -5.96
C ALA A 296 14.69 -3.55 -4.84
N GLN A 297 15.61 -4.33 -4.27
CA GLN A 297 15.32 -5.20 -3.13
C GLN A 297 15.12 -4.46 -1.80
N SER A 298 15.62 -3.22 -1.70
CA SER A 298 15.50 -2.38 -0.51
C SER A 298 14.39 -1.32 -0.60
N ILE A 299 13.64 -1.28 -1.71
CA ILE A 299 12.54 -0.33 -1.89
C ILE A 299 11.48 -0.55 -0.82
N LYS A 300 11.11 0.53 -0.15
CA LYS A 300 9.99 0.55 0.78
C LYS A 300 8.82 1.28 0.16
N TYR A 301 7.83 0.51 -0.27
CA TYR A 301 6.57 1.06 -0.77
C TYR A 301 5.85 1.84 0.32
N LEU A 302 5.26 2.98 -0.03
CA LEU A 302 4.47 3.76 0.93
C LEU A 302 3.33 2.93 1.52
N SER A 303 2.63 2.18 0.67
CA SER A 303 1.59 1.23 1.05
C SER A 303 2.09 -0.04 1.77
N SER A 304 3.39 -0.20 1.99
CA SER A 304 3.93 -1.20 2.93
C SER A 304 4.27 -0.60 4.30
N MET A 305 4.27 0.73 4.42
CA MET A 305 4.64 1.46 5.65
C MET A 305 3.44 2.14 6.33
N ALA A 306 2.32 2.27 5.63
CA ALA A 306 1.12 2.96 6.08
C ALA A 306 -0.14 2.24 5.56
N ASP A 307 -1.23 2.25 6.33
CA ASP A 307 -2.53 1.76 5.89
C ASP A 307 -3.20 2.81 4.98
N ILE A 308 -3.50 2.43 3.75
CA ILE A 308 -4.05 3.33 2.72
C ILE A 308 -5.57 3.25 2.62
N SER A 309 -6.25 2.62 3.59
CA SER A 309 -7.67 2.24 3.48
C SER A 309 -8.66 3.37 3.28
N PHE A 310 -8.37 4.57 3.78
CA PHE A 310 -9.31 5.70 3.79
C PHE A 310 -9.01 6.73 2.71
N LYS A 311 -9.00 6.26 1.46
CA LYS A 311 -8.76 7.08 0.28
C LYS A 311 -9.96 7.05 -0.64
N GLN A 312 -10.27 8.19 -1.26
CA GLN A 312 -11.46 8.32 -2.10
C GLN A 312 -11.37 7.41 -3.33
N ARG A 313 -10.24 7.46 -4.03
CA ARG A 313 -9.88 6.52 -5.11
C ARG A 313 -8.42 6.12 -4.99
N TYR A 314 -8.07 5.07 -5.73
CA TYR A 314 -6.70 4.58 -5.85
C TYR A 314 -6.33 4.64 -7.33
N VAL A 315 -5.31 5.41 -7.68
CA VAL A 315 -4.98 5.75 -9.05
C VAL A 315 -3.53 5.39 -9.34
N TYR A 316 -3.31 4.72 -10.47
CA TYR A 316 -1.97 4.47 -11.01
C TYR A 316 -1.83 5.14 -12.36
N VAL A 317 -0.84 6.01 -12.49
CA VAL A 317 -0.52 6.72 -13.73
C VAL A 317 0.81 6.19 -14.26
N ASP A 318 0.77 5.56 -15.43
CA ASP A 318 1.95 5.02 -16.11
C ASP A 318 2.33 5.94 -17.28
N VAL A 319 3.32 6.79 -17.05
CA VAL A 319 3.79 7.79 -18.02
C VAL A 319 4.91 7.20 -18.87
N GLY A 320 4.66 7.06 -20.18
CA GLY A 320 5.52 6.29 -21.08
C GLY A 320 5.33 4.79 -20.86
N SER A 321 4.07 4.36 -21.01
CA SER A 321 3.63 3.02 -20.64
C SER A 321 3.99 1.92 -21.65
N ARG A 322 4.29 2.25 -22.90
CA ARG A 322 4.55 1.31 -24.00
C ARG A 322 3.44 0.28 -24.14
N SER A 323 3.78 -1.01 -24.15
CA SER A 323 2.82 -2.12 -24.23
C SER A 323 2.11 -2.35 -22.90
N TYR A 324 0.84 -2.79 -22.91
CA TYR A 324 0.12 -3.13 -21.67
C TYR A 324 0.87 -4.18 -20.79
N GLY A 325 1.66 -5.04 -21.43
CA GLY A 325 2.50 -6.05 -20.76
C GLY A 325 3.71 -5.52 -19.99
N SER A 326 4.05 -4.23 -20.14
CA SER A 326 5.21 -3.55 -19.56
C SER A 326 5.04 -3.33 -18.04
N SER A 327 5.34 -2.13 -17.50
CA SER A 327 5.18 -1.74 -16.10
C SER A 327 3.81 -2.07 -15.50
N ILE A 328 2.71 -1.92 -16.25
CA ILE A 328 1.35 -2.22 -15.74
C ILE A 328 1.22 -3.69 -15.31
N VAL A 329 1.46 -4.64 -16.22
CA VAL A 329 1.29 -6.07 -15.92
C VAL A 329 2.52 -6.66 -15.23
N SER A 330 3.72 -6.34 -15.70
CA SER A 330 4.95 -6.99 -15.24
C SER A 330 5.33 -6.60 -13.81
N TRP A 331 5.02 -5.36 -13.39
CA TRP A 331 5.38 -4.85 -12.07
C TRP A 331 4.15 -4.41 -11.26
N PHE A 332 3.37 -3.42 -11.71
CA PHE A 332 2.34 -2.80 -10.87
C PHE A 332 1.27 -3.81 -10.42
N LYS A 333 0.72 -4.59 -11.35
CA LYS A 333 -0.28 -5.62 -11.01
C LYS A 333 0.32 -6.75 -10.16
N LYS A 334 1.52 -7.22 -10.50
CA LYS A 334 2.15 -8.40 -9.86
C LYS A 334 2.82 -8.12 -8.53
N GLN A 335 3.37 -6.94 -8.32
CA GLN A 335 4.35 -6.68 -7.26
C GLN A 335 4.01 -5.47 -6.38
N TYR A 336 3.33 -4.44 -6.91
CA TYR A 336 2.97 -3.29 -6.08
C TYR A 336 1.99 -3.71 -4.96
N PRO A 337 2.27 -3.39 -3.68
CA PRO A 337 1.44 -3.80 -2.55
C PRO A 337 0.19 -2.92 -2.47
N LYS A 338 -0.94 -3.46 -2.96
CA LYS A 338 -2.19 -2.72 -3.13
C LYS A 338 -3.12 -2.74 -1.91
N GLN A 339 -2.77 -3.46 -0.84
CA GLN A 339 -3.65 -3.68 0.33
C GLN A 339 -5.09 -4.09 -0.04
N ASN A 340 -5.22 -4.96 -1.05
CA ASN A 340 -6.51 -5.42 -1.60
C ASN A 340 -7.41 -4.29 -2.16
N LYS A 341 -6.83 -3.14 -2.52
CA LYS A 341 -7.54 -2.03 -3.16
C LYS A 341 -7.51 -2.17 -4.68
N THR A 342 -8.58 -1.74 -5.32
CA THR A 342 -8.69 -1.71 -6.79
C THR A 342 -8.23 -0.36 -7.29
N PHE A 343 -7.29 -0.36 -8.23
CA PHE A 343 -6.72 0.86 -8.81
C PHE A 343 -7.33 1.14 -10.18
N GLU A 344 -7.70 2.40 -10.41
CA GLU A 344 -7.91 2.96 -11.75
C GLU A 344 -6.56 3.22 -12.39
N ILE A 345 -6.37 2.77 -13.63
CA ILE A 345 -5.06 2.86 -14.31
C ILE A 345 -5.17 3.81 -15.49
N TYR A 346 -4.31 4.82 -15.54
CA TYR A 346 -4.11 5.69 -16.70
C TYR A 346 -2.77 5.35 -17.35
N ALA A 347 -2.81 4.99 -18.63
CA ALA A 347 -1.64 4.68 -19.43
C ALA A 347 -1.38 5.83 -20.42
N VAL A 348 -0.30 6.58 -20.26
CA VAL A 348 0.10 7.61 -21.22
C VAL A 348 1.06 6.99 -22.23
N GLU A 349 0.69 7.02 -23.51
CA GLU A 349 1.49 6.45 -24.58
C GLU A 349 1.29 7.16 -25.92
N ALA A 350 2.37 7.70 -26.46
CA ALA A 350 2.35 8.46 -27.71
C ALA A 350 2.46 7.57 -28.96
N ASP A 351 3.20 6.45 -28.89
CA ASP A 351 3.43 5.57 -30.03
C ASP A 351 2.18 4.72 -30.32
N LYS A 352 1.58 5.00 -31.47
CA LYS A 352 0.35 4.38 -31.97
C LYS A 352 0.46 2.86 -32.10
N THR A 353 1.66 2.31 -32.25
CA THR A 353 1.86 0.85 -32.35
C THR A 353 1.43 0.10 -31.09
N PHE A 354 1.41 0.75 -29.92
CA PHE A 354 0.98 0.13 -28.67
C PHE A 354 -0.51 0.33 -28.34
N HIS A 355 -1.18 1.31 -28.96
CA HIS A 355 -2.56 1.70 -28.60
C HIS A 355 -3.56 0.54 -28.70
N GLY A 356 -3.39 -0.33 -29.70
CA GLY A 356 -4.24 -1.51 -29.90
C GLY A 356 -4.27 -2.45 -28.69
N GLN A 357 -3.20 -2.50 -27.88
CA GLN A 357 -3.09 -3.40 -26.73
C GLN A 357 -3.96 -2.99 -25.54
N TYR A 358 -4.46 -1.76 -25.53
CA TYR A 358 -5.24 -1.18 -24.44
C TYR A 358 -6.75 -1.22 -24.67
N LYS A 359 -7.21 -1.28 -25.94
CA LYS A 359 -8.63 -1.11 -26.33
C LYS A 359 -9.63 -2.01 -25.59
N GLU A 360 -9.20 -3.20 -25.17
CA GLU A 360 -10.06 -4.21 -24.53
C GLU A 360 -9.76 -4.40 -23.04
N LYS A 361 -8.88 -3.59 -22.44
CA LYS A 361 -8.43 -3.78 -21.06
C LYS A 361 -9.33 -3.02 -20.09
N LYS A 362 -10.20 -3.76 -19.41
CA LYS A 362 -11.06 -3.21 -18.35
C LYS A 362 -10.22 -2.58 -17.23
N GLY A 363 -10.64 -1.42 -16.75
CA GLY A 363 -9.99 -0.68 -15.67
C GLY A 363 -8.69 0.03 -16.09
N VAL A 364 -8.44 0.18 -17.39
CA VAL A 364 -7.30 0.93 -17.93
C VAL A 364 -7.81 1.96 -18.94
N THR A 365 -7.44 3.21 -18.75
CA THR A 365 -7.72 4.32 -19.65
C THR A 365 -6.43 4.69 -20.37
N LEU A 366 -6.41 4.54 -21.70
CA LEU A 366 -5.31 5.00 -22.54
C LEU A 366 -5.44 6.51 -22.80
N LEU A 367 -4.36 7.24 -22.56
CA LEU A 367 -4.16 8.63 -22.99
C LEU A 367 -3.20 8.59 -24.18
N PRO A 368 -3.71 8.66 -25.43
CA PRO A 368 -2.94 8.42 -26.65
C PRO A 368 -2.12 9.66 -27.06
N TYR A 369 -1.38 10.23 -26.10
CA TYR A 369 -0.67 11.50 -26.21
C TYR A 369 0.72 11.38 -25.57
N ALA A 370 1.63 12.27 -25.94
CA ALA A 370 2.88 12.46 -25.21
C ALA A 370 2.63 13.34 -23.97
N ALA A 371 3.04 12.88 -22.79
CA ALA A 371 3.10 13.74 -21.62
C ALA A 371 4.08 14.89 -21.91
N TRP A 372 3.61 16.12 -21.79
CA TRP A 372 4.39 17.30 -22.10
C TRP A 372 4.08 18.48 -21.16
N VAL A 373 4.79 19.59 -21.34
CA VAL A 373 4.68 20.79 -20.49
C VAL A 373 3.56 21.75 -20.92
N LYS A 374 3.01 21.56 -22.13
CA LYS A 374 1.89 22.31 -22.69
C LYS A 374 1.22 21.53 -23.82
N ASN A 375 0.01 21.93 -24.22
CA ASN A 375 -0.67 21.34 -25.37
C ASN A 375 -0.03 21.85 -26.67
N GLU A 376 0.70 20.99 -27.38
CA GLU A 376 1.29 21.31 -28.69
C GLU A 376 1.59 20.07 -29.54
N THR A 377 1.88 20.28 -30.82
CA THR A 377 2.32 19.21 -31.72
C THR A 377 3.83 19.02 -31.59
N LEU A 378 4.27 17.76 -31.50
CA LEU A 378 5.65 17.38 -31.25
C LEU A 378 6.15 16.41 -32.33
N SER A 379 7.46 16.37 -32.53
CA SER A 379 8.12 15.35 -33.35
C SER A 379 8.51 14.16 -32.49
N PHE A 380 8.24 12.95 -32.99
CA PHE A 380 8.66 11.69 -32.36
C PHE A 380 9.74 11.02 -33.20
N GLU A 381 10.98 11.08 -32.71
CA GLU A 381 12.14 10.52 -33.39
C GLU A 381 12.43 9.10 -32.91
N ILE A 382 12.27 8.12 -33.80
CA ILE A 382 12.64 6.74 -33.50
C ILE A 382 14.05 6.51 -33.99
N ASN A 383 15.01 6.58 -33.07
CA ASN A 383 16.39 6.24 -33.36
C ASN A 383 16.48 4.73 -33.64
N GLN A 384 16.72 4.35 -34.90
CA GLN A 384 17.12 2.99 -35.24
C GLN A 384 18.55 2.80 -34.72
N ASP A 385 18.73 1.87 -33.78
CA ASP A 385 20.07 1.49 -33.31
C ASP A 385 20.89 0.99 -34.53
N PRO A 386 22.09 1.54 -34.80
CA PRO A 386 22.91 1.16 -35.94
C PRO A 386 23.50 -0.25 -35.69
N GLY A 387 22.67 -1.26 -35.90
CA GLY A 387 23.02 -2.67 -35.66
C GLY A 387 21.87 -3.68 -35.82
N HIS A 388 20.61 -3.24 -35.82
CA HIS A 388 19.46 -4.15 -35.98
C HIS A 388 18.61 -3.79 -37.20
N LYS A 389 18.95 -4.37 -38.36
CA LYS A 389 18.13 -4.32 -39.60
C LYS A 389 17.02 -5.39 -39.66
N ASP A 390 16.63 -5.95 -38.51
CA ASP A 390 15.53 -6.90 -38.44
C ASP A 390 14.30 -6.25 -37.81
N VAL A 391 13.35 -5.86 -38.65
CA VAL A 391 12.03 -5.30 -38.28
C VAL A 391 11.23 -6.27 -37.38
N ALA A 392 11.63 -7.54 -37.28
CA ALA A 392 11.05 -8.54 -36.39
C ALA A 392 11.45 -8.40 -34.91
N LYS A 393 12.46 -7.59 -34.58
CA LYS A 393 12.92 -7.35 -33.19
C LYS A 393 12.70 -5.89 -32.76
N GLY A 394 11.43 -5.51 -32.58
CA GLY A 394 11.01 -4.37 -31.76
C GLY A 394 11.45 -2.98 -32.24
N ARG A 395 10.48 -2.10 -32.50
CA ARG A 395 10.71 -0.67 -32.76
C ARG A 395 11.49 -0.04 -31.59
N GLY A 396 12.50 0.79 -31.89
CA GLY A 396 13.33 1.49 -30.90
C GLY A 396 12.51 2.44 -30.02
N MET A 397 13.07 2.86 -28.88
CA MET A 397 12.43 3.86 -28.00
C MET A 397 12.51 5.23 -28.66
N GLY A 398 11.36 5.79 -29.03
CA GLY A 398 11.30 7.11 -29.65
C GLY A 398 11.49 8.24 -28.65
N ARG A 399 12.01 9.38 -29.13
CA ARG A 399 12.20 10.60 -28.34
C ARG A 399 11.28 11.69 -28.82
N ILE A 400 10.81 12.48 -27.88
CA ILE A 400 9.94 13.62 -28.13
C ILE A 400 10.83 14.86 -28.24
N GLN A 401 10.67 15.63 -29.31
CA GLN A 401 11.26 16.96 -29.45
C GLN A 401 10.19 17.97 -29.90
N PRO A 402 10.34 19.27 -29.59
CA PRO A 402 9.56 20.31 -30.25
C PRO A 402 9.79 20.27 -31.76
N VAL A 403 8.76 20.59 -32.55
CA VAL A 403 8.91 20.68 -34.01
C VAL A 403 9.74 21.93 -34.35
N GLU A 404 11.04 21.77 -34.55
CA GLU A 404 11.87 22.81 -35.15
C GLU A 404 11.73 22.81 -36.68
N SER A 405 11.53 23.99 -37.26
CA SER A 405 11.31 24.19 -38.68
C SER A 405 12.61 24.11 -39.50
N SER A 406 13.45 23.08 -39.31
CA SER A 406 14.56 22.78 -40.24
C SER A 406 15.43 21.63 -39.74
N SER A 407 15.18 20.41 -40.23
CA SER A 407 16.27 19.53 -40.69
C SER A 407 15.69 18.32 -41.41
N GLU A 408 15.91 18.27 -42.72
CA GLU A 408 15.82 17.07 -43.55
C GLU A 408 16.87 16.06 -43.05
N SER A 409 16.51 15.21 -42.09
CA SER A 409 17.28 14.00 -41.82
C SER A 409 16.34 12.80 -41.79
N ALA A 410 16.76 11.75 -42.49
CA ALA A 410 15.96 10.60 -42.89
C ALA A 410 15.64 9.62 -41.74
N SER A 411 15.22 10.13 -40.58
CA SER A 411 14.55 9.34 -39.56
C SER A 411 13.04 9.39 -39.78
N GLU A 412 12.34 8.30 -39.50
CA GLU A 412 10.88 8.25 -39.55
C GLU A 412 10.34 9.11 -38.39
N VAL A 413 10.11 10.40 -38.65
CA VAL A 413 9.60 11.35 -37.67
C VAL A 413 8.06 11.26 -37.67
N ASP A 414 7.51 10.60 -36.66
CA ASP A 414 6.07 10.55 -36.45
C ASP A 414 5.62 11.88 -35.80
N ILE A 415 4.65 12.58 -36.40
CA ILE A 415 4.02 13.75 -35.77
C ILE A 415 3.03 13.25 -34.72
N ILE A 416 3.23 13.66 -33.47
CA ILE A 416 2.42 13.27 -32.31
C ILE A 416 1.88 14.48 -31.57
N GLN A 417 0.82 14.28 -30.79
CA GLN A 417 0.23 15.32 -29.97
C GLN A 417 0.75 15.22 -28.54
N GLY A 418 1.37 16.30 -28.06
CA GLY A 418 1.67 16.52 -26.66
C GLY A 418 0.49 17.17 -25.93
N PHE A 419 0.35 16.86 -24.65
CA PHE A 419 -0.62 17.52 -23.76
C PHE A 419 0.05 18.00 -22.49
N ASP A 420 -0.48 19.07 -21.88
CA ASP A 420 -0.04 19.53 -20.56
C ASP A 420 -0.39 18.48 -19.51
N PHE A 421 0.63 17.70 -19.12
CA PHE A 421 0.47 16.62 -18.17
C PHE A 421 0.13 17.12 -16.77
N ALA A 422 0.64 18.30 -16.38
CA ALA A 422 0.38 18.88 -15.08
C ALA A 422 -1.08 19.34 -14.95
N GLU A 423 -1.59 20.05 -15.97
CA GLU A 423 -3.00 20.47 -16.03
C GLU A 423 -3.94 19.25 -16.02
N TRP A 424 -3.63 18.23 -16.82
CA TRP A 424 -4.42 17.01 -16.83
C TRP A 424 -4.44 16.35 -15.45
N LEU A 425 -3.29 16.21 -14.78
CA LEU A 425 -3.21 15.57 -13.47
C LEU A 425 -4.08 16.31 -12.45
N MET A 426 -4.01 17.64 -12.42
CA MET A 426 -4.84 18.48 -11.53
C MET A 426 -6.34 18.36 -11.82
N SER A 427 -6.73 18.08 -13.07
CA SER A 427 -8.13 17.82 -13.43
C SER A 427 -8.60 16.40 -13.11
N ALA A 428 -7.68 15.42 -13.09
CA ALA A 428 -8.00 14.01 -13.01
C ALA A 428 -8.03 13.47 -11.58
N VAL A 429 -7.21 14.02 -10.68
CA VAL A 429 -7.03 13.54 -9.30
C VAL A 429 -7.13 14.67 -8.27
N SER A 430 -7.34 14.30 -7.01
CA SER A 430 -7.46 15.20 -5.86
C SER A 430 -6.58 14.75 -4.69
N GLU A 431 -6.39 15.61 -3.69
CA GLU A 431 -5.61 15.29 -2.48
C GLU A 431 -6.20 14.11 -1.66
N LYS A 432 -7.47 13.79 -1.87
CA LYS A 432 -8.17 12.66 -1.22
C LYS A 432 -7.92 11.32 -1.89
N ASP A 433 -7.38 11.34 -3.10
CA ASP A 433 -7.00 10.12 -3.81
C ASP A 433 -5.66 9.58 -3.29
N TYR A 434 -5.38 8.31 -3.59
CA TYR A 434 -4.07 7.70 -3.43
C TYR A 434 -3.45 7.52 -4.79
N VAL A 435 -2.43 8.32 -5.11
CA VAL A 435 -1.89 8.39 -6.47
C VAL A 435 -0.47 7.85 -6.51
N VAL A 436 -0.28 6.84 -7.36
CA VAL A 436 1.02 6.25 -7.67
C VAL A 436 1.36 6.60 -9.11
N MET A 437 2.52 7.20 -9.34
CA MET A 437 2.99 7.54 -10.68
C MET A 437 4.27 6.80 -11.02
N LYS A 438 4.33 6.22 -12.21
CA LYS A 438 5.57 5.75 -12.83
C LYS A 438 5.86 6.62 -14.05
N MET A 439 7.12 7.02 -14.25
CA MET A 439 7.54 7.85 -15.37
C MET A 439 8.83 7.32 -16.00
N ASP A 440 8.78 7.11 -17.31
CA ASP A 440 9.85 6.63 -18.19
C ASP A 440 9.58 7.19 -19.59
N VAL A 441 10.15 8.35 -19.89
CA VAL A 441 9.74 9.20 -21.03
C VAL A 441 10.93 9.68 -21.85
N GLU A 442 12.00 8.88 -21.85
CA GLU A 442 13.13 8.97 -22.79
C GLU A 442 13.80 10.36 -22.85
N GLY A 443 13.95 11.04 -21.71
CA GLY A 443 14.70 12.29 -21.59
C GLY A 443 13.85 13.51 -21.25
N THR A 444 12.53 13.45 -21.45
CA THR A 444 11.61 14.55 -21.14
C THR A 444 11.31 14.69 -19.64
N GLU A 445 11.91 13.85 -18.80
CA GLU A 445 11.80 13.96 -17.34
C GLU A 445 12.31 15.33 -16.83
N PHE A 446 13.28 15.91 -17.53
CA PHE A 446 13.90 17.20 -17.20
C PHE A 446 13.01 18.40 -17.49
N ASP A 447 11.96 18.23 -18.30
CA ASP A 447 10.96 19.27 -18.56
C ASP A 447 9.72 19.05 -17.67
N LEU A 448 9.27 17.79 -17.60
CA LEU A 448 8.04 17.41 -16.90
C LEU A 448 8.14 17.54 -15.38
N ILE A 449 9.24 17.09 -14.77
CA ILE A 449 9.37 17.12 -13.30
C ILE A 449 9.41 18.58 -12.78
N PRO A 450 10.20 19.51 -13.35
CA PRO A 450 10.13 20.91 -12.96
C PRO A 450 8.75 21.52 -13.14
N ARG A 451 8.06 21.24 -14.26
CA ARG A 451 6.69 21.71 -14.52
C ARG A 451 5.70 21.21 -13.46
N LEU A 452 5.78 19.94 -13.06
CA LEU A 452 4.93 19.37 -12.00
C LEU A 452 5.19 20.02 -10.64
N ILE A 453 6.44 20.40 -10.34
CA ILE A 453 6.80 21.10 -9.12
C ILE A 453 6.31 22.55 -9.15
N GLU A 454 6.56 23.27 -10.24
CA GLU A 454 6.18 24.67 -10.42
C GLU A 454 4.67 24.88 -10.32
N THR A 455 3.89 23.98 -10.94
CA THR A 455 2.42 24.03 -10.91
C THR A 455 1.81 23.54 -9.61
N GLY A 456 2.57 22.87 -8.74
CA GLY A 456 2.06 22.19 -7.55
C GLY A 456 1.33 20.87 -7.83
N ALA A 457 1.21 20.45 -9.10
CA ALA A 457 0.58 19.18 -9.47
C ALA A 457 1.28 17.97 -8.82
N ILE A 458 2.59 18.08 -8.54
CA ILE A 458 3.36 17.04 -7.85
C ILE A 458 2.81 16.71 -6.45
N CYS A 459 2.14 17.65 -5.78
CA CYS A 459 1.61 17.43 -4.43
C CYS A 459 0.42 16.46 -4.41
N LEU A 460 -0.22 16.22 -5.56
CA LEU A 460 -1.31 15.25 -5.73
C LEU A 460 -0.80 13.80 -5.79
N ILE A 461 0.51 13.59 -5.91
CA ILE A 461 1.12 12.27 -6.04
C ILE A 461 1.67 11.80 -4.69
N ASP A 462 1.19 10.67 -4.18
CA ASP A 462 1.71 10.09 -2.94
C ASP A 462 3.07 9.38 -3.16
N GLU A 463 3.24 8.72 -4.31
CA GLU A 463 4.42 7.89 -4.60
C GLU A 463 4.84 7.95 -6.07
N VAL A 464 6.13 8.25 -6.32
CA VAL A 464 6.71 8.38 -7.68
C VAL A 464 7.81 7.35 -7.90
N PHE A 465 7.73 6.67 -9.05
CA PHE A 465 8.77 5.80 -9.59
C PHE A 465 9.32 6.44 -10.88
N LEU A 466 10.58 6.88 -10.85
CA LEU A 466 11.19 7.60 -11.96
C LEU A 466 12.34 6.79 -12.56
N GLU A 467 12.30 6.58 -13.88
CA GLU A 467 13.47 6.25 -14.69
C GLU A 467 14.04 7.53 -15.28
N CYS A 468 15.29 7.85 -14.94
CA CYS A 468 15.94 9.08 -15.43
C CYS A 468 16.96 8.76 -16.52
N HIS A 469 16.83 9.46 -17.64
CA HIS A 469 17.61 9.26 -18.86
C HIS A 469 18.74 10.30 -18.98
N TYR A 470 20.00 9.83 -18.97
CA TYR A 470 21.20 10.69 -18.96
C TYR A 470 22.35 10.06 -19.79
N ASN A 471 23.40 10.83 -20.06
CA ASN A 471 24.58 10.45 -20.83
C ASN A 471 25.48 9.41 -20.15
N ARG A 472 25.05 8.15 -20.19
CA ARG A 472 25.78 7.02 -19.58
C ARG A 472 27.08 6.70 -20.30
N TRP A 473 28.02 6.11 -19.56
CA TRP A 473 29.22 5.48 -20.13
C TRP A 473 28.85 4.36 -21.11
N GLN A 474 29.47 4.37 -22.29
CA GLN A 474 29.24 3.33 -23.29
C GLN A 474 29.99 2.04 -22.92
N LYS A 475 29.31 0.90 -23.05
CA LYS A 475 29.91 -0.41 -22.77
C LYS A 475 31.01 -0.78 -23.78
N CYS A 476 30.86 -0.38 -25.04
CA CYS A 476 31.80 -0.69 -26.12
C CYS A 476 33.07 0.16 -26.10
N CYS A 477 33.03 1.35 -25.49
CA CYS A 477 34.10 2.34 -25.60
C CYS A 477 34.40 2.95 -24.22
N PRO A 478 35.39 2.42 -23.48
CA PRO A 478 35.81 2.99 -22.19
C PRO A 478 36.19 4.47 -22.32
N GLY A 479 35.72 5.31 -21.40
CA GLY A 479 35.97 6.75 -21.41
C GLY A 479 35.07 7.55 -22.36
N VAL A 480 34.22 6.90 -23.16
CA VAL A 480 33.25 7.56 -24.04
C VAL A 480 31.86 7.52 -23.41
N ARG A 481 31.20 8.69 -23.40
CA ARG A 481 29.80 8.81 -22.98
C ARG A 481 28.87 8.75 -24.18
N SER A 482 27.67 8.25 -23.95
CA SER A 482 26.61 8.26 -24.93
C SER A 482 26.14 9.69 -25.20
N SER A 483 26.07 10.08 -26.47
CA SER A 483 25.45 11.33 -26.91
C SER A 483 23.92 11.25 -26.96
N LYS A 484 23.33 10.11 -26.54
CA LYS A 484 21.88 9.86 -26.58
C LYS A 484 21.08 10.93 -25.82
N TYR A 485 21.58 11.38 -24.68
CA TYR A 485 20.92 12.40 -23.86
C TYR A 485 21.93 13.50 -23.51
N PRO A 486 21.52 14.77 -23.47
CA PRO A 486 22.43 15.85 -23.11
C PRO A 486 22.72 15.89 -21.59
N ASN A 487 21.78 15.40 -20.78
CA ASN A 487 21.81 15.53 -19.33
C ASN A 487 22.80 14.56 -18.66
N THR A 488 23.31 14.95 -17.50
CA THR A 488 24.27 14.18 -16.69
C THR A 488 23.61 13.42 -15.55
N TYR A 489 24.36 12.51 -14.93
CA TYR A 489 23.92 11.83 -13.72
C TYR A 489 23.65 12.78 -12.55
N SER A 490 24.43 13.85 -12.40
CA SER A 490 24.21 14.82 -11.32
C SER A 490 22.88 15.53 -11.48
N GLN A 491 22.53 15.93 -12.71
CA GLN A 491 21.22 16.53 -12.99
C GLN A 491 20.07 15.56 -12.68
N CYS A 492 20.22 14.26 -12.97
CA CYS A 492 19.25 13.26 -12.51
C CYS A 492 19.14 13.23 -10.99
N LEU A 493 20.27 13.26 -10.26
CA LEU A 493 20.27 13.28 -8.81
C LEU A 493 19.57 14.53 -8.26
N ASP A 494 19.72 15.68 -8.91
CA ASP A 494 19.05 16.93 -8.56
C ASP A 494 17.53 16.81 -8.74
N LEU A 495 17.05 16.16 -9.81
CA LEU A 495 15.62 15.86 -9.98
C LEU A 495 15.08 14.96 -8.85
N PHE A 496 15.78 13.86 -8.52
CA PHE A 496 15.38 12.98 -7.41
C PHE A 496 15.37 13.71 -6.07
N THR A 497 16.33 14.62 -5.85
CA THR A 497 16.43 15.42 -4.64
C THR A 497 15.27 16.42 -4.56
N SER A 498 15.00 17.14 -5.64
CA SER A 498 13.88 18.10 -5.76
C SER A 498 12.52 17.45 -5.50
N LEU A 499 12.32 16.21 -5.97
CA LEU A 499 11.11 15.44 -5.70
C LEU A 499 10.95 15.07 -4.21
N ARG A 500 12.05 14.70 -3.54
CA ARG A 500 12.03 14.42 -2.10
C ARG A 500 11.86 15.69 -1.26
N GLU A 501 12.43 16.81 -1.70
CA GLU A 501 12.26 18.12 -1.08
C GLU A 501 10.83 18.66 -1.27
N SER A 502 10.20 18.35 -2.40
CA SER A 502 8.76 18.53 -2.66
C SER A 502 7.88 17.55 -1.87
N LYS A 503 8.51 16.74 -1.00
CA LYS A 503 7.86 15.87 -0.01
C LYS A 503 6.95 14.82 -0.65
N VAL A 504 7.40 14.26 -1.77
CA VAL A 504 6.81 13.10 -2.42
C VAL A 504 7.69 11.88 -2.19
N ALA A 505 7.09 10.71 -2.00
CA ALA A 505 7.84 9.49 -1.76
C ALA A 505 8.44 8.97 -3.07
N THR A 506 9.70 9.33 -3.36
CA THR A 506 10.37 9.06 -4.64
C THR A 506 11.28 7.83 -4.63
N LYS A 507 11.11 6.99 -5.66
CA LYS A 507 11.87 5.77 -5.93
C LYS A 507 12.54 5.84 -7.29
N ARG A 508 13.75 5.31 -7.39
CA ARG A 508 14.46 5.15 -8.66
C ARG A 508 14.13 3.80 -9.27
N MET A 509 13.74 3.80 -10.55
CA MET A 509 13.52 2.57 -11.32
C MET A 509 14.82 1.97 -11.85
N THR A 510 14.80 0.68 -12.16
CA THR A 510 15.91 0.02 -12.84
C THR A 510 15.74 0.10 -14.36
N ASN A 511 16.85 0.12 -15.11
CA ASN A 511 16.90 0.29 -16.56
C ASN A 511 16.14 -0.76 -17.41
N ASP A 512 15.61 -1.82 -16.78
CA ASP A 512 14.85 -2.87 -17.46
C ASP A 512 13.33 -2.70 -17.25
N GLY A 513 12.88 -1.56 -16.71
CA GLY A 513 11.49 -1.33 -16.27
C GLY A 513 11.03 -2.27 -15.14
N LYS A 514 11.96 -3.04 -14.55
CA LYS A 514 11.67 -4.08 -13.55
C LYS A 514 12.17 -3.65 -12.17
N ILE A 515 11.26 -3.56 -11.21
CA ILE A 515 11.64 -3.46 -9.79
C ILE A 515 11.54 -4.88 -9.22
N ASN A 516 12.66 -5.63 -9.20
CA ASN A 516 12.66 -6.94 -8.55
C ASN A 516 12.70 -6.77 -7.03
N VAL A 517 11.56 -6.94 -6.37
CA VAL A 517 11.53 -7.08 -4.91
C VAL A 517 11.64 -8.56 -4.56
N ALA A 518 12.74 -8.92 -3.91
CA ALA A 518 12.79 -10.15 -3.15
C ALA A 518 12.27 -9.86 -1.74
N ASN A 519 11.26 -10.62 -1.32
CA ASN A 519 10.70 -10.73 0.04
C ASN A 519 10.11 -9.46 0.67
N ILE A 520 8.80 -9.25 0.46
CA ILE A 520 7.94 -8.59 1.46
C ILE A 520 6.74 -9.52 1.70
N GLN A 521 6.97 -10.60 2.43
CA GLN A 521 5.92 -11.33 3.13
C GLN A 521 6.43 -11.55 4.55
N GLY A 522 5.81 -10.87 5.52
CA GLY A 522 6.18 -10.92 6.93
C GLY A 522 6.76 -9.60 7.41
N ASN A 523 5.89 -8.67 7.81
CA ASN A 523 6.06 -7.78 8.97
C ASN A 523 4.90 -6.77 9.01
N VAL A 524 3.72 -7.29 9.35
CA VAL A 524 2.65 -6.52 10.00
C VAL A 524 2.19 -7.40 11.17
N THR A 525 3.02 -7.50 12.21
CA THR A 525 2.70 -7.89 13.60
C THR A 525 4.01 -8.17 14.34
N GLN A 526 4.77 -7.14 14.70
CA GLN A 526 5.84 -7.29 15.69
C GLN A 526 6.14 -5.94 16.35
N ASP A 527 5.16 -5.42 17.07
CA ASP A 527 5.35 -4.39 18.11
C ASP A 527 4.56 -4.75 19.41
N ALA A 528 4.21 -6.03 19.58
CA ALA A 528 3.45 -6.52 20.74
C ALA A 528 4.13 -7.68 21.50
N ALA A 529 5.43 -7.90 21.28
CA ALA A 529 6.17 -9.00 21.90
C ALA A 529 7.38 -8.53 22.73
N ASP A 530 7.29 -7.35 23.37
CA ASP A 530 8.18 -6.97 24.47
C ASP A 530 7.37 -6.93 25.77
N LYS A 531 7.11 -8.13 26.31
CA LYS A 531 6.80 -8.41 27.74
C LYS A 531 6.35 -9.87 27.87
N LYS A 532 7.30 -10.78 27.96
CA LYS A 532 7.23 -12.07 28.67
C LYS A 532 8.51 -12.86 28.32
N ASP A 533 9.52 -12.80 29.18
CA ASP A 533 9.84 -13.94 30.04
C ASP A 533 11.09 -13.64 30.89
N TYR A 534 10.89 -13.67 32.21
CA TYR A 534 11.96 -13.92 33.17
C TYR A 534 11.83 -15.38 33.61
N THR A 535 12.97 -16.03 33.84
CA THR A 535 13.21 -17.35 34.46
C THR A 535 12.90 -18.62 33.64
N LYS A 536 13.96 -19.30 33.13
CA LYS A 536 14.55 -20.51 33.79
C LYS A 536 15.81 -21.06 33.09
N LYS A 537 16.89 -21.12 33.88
CA LYS A 537 18.02 -22.07 34.01
C LYS A 537 18.46 -23.00 32.84
N ARG A 538 19.76 -22.88 32.53
CA ARG A 538 20.85 -23.89 32.43
C ARG A 538 20.53 -25.28 31.86
N ASN A 539 21.29 -25.67 30.83
CA ASN A 539 22.31 -26.73 30.94
C ASN A 539 23.32 -26.70 29.77
N VAL A 540 24.58 -26.94 30.12
CA VAL A 540 25.76 -27.03 29.25
C VAL A 540 26.17 -28.49 29.15
N ALA A 541 26.50 -28.98 27.95
CA ALA A 541 27.37 -30.13 27.74
C ALA A 541 28.03 -30.10 26.34
N THR A 542 29.30 -29.68 26.33
CA THR A 542 30.48 -30.15 25.56
C THR A 542 30.31 -31.04 24.31
N LYS A 543 31.01 -30.69 23.21
CA LYS A 543 32.33 -31.26 22.82
C LYS A 543 32.90 -30.66 21.51
N ASN A 544 34.16 -30.23 21.59
CA ASN A 544 35.31 -30.25 20.66
C ASN A 544 35.07 -30.40 19.14
N GLU A 545 35.78 -29.62 18.31
CA GLU A 545 37.10 -30.00 17.76
C GLU A 545 37.79 -28.90 16.89
N LYS A 546 39.05 -28.62 17.25
CA LYS A 546 40.26 -28.15 16.52
C LYS A 546 40.29 -26.90 15.61
N VAL A 547 41.21 -26.00 16.00
CA VAL A 547 41.99 -25.00 15.23
C VAL A 547 43.20 -25.69 14.56
N PRO A 548 43.87 -25.13 13.53
CA PRO A 548 44.94 -24.10 13.69
C PRO A 548 44.78 -22.94 12.64
N LEU A 549 44.95 -21.64 12.90
CA LEU A 549 46.12 -20.82 13.31
C LEU A 549 47.39 -21.02 12.46
N GLU A 550 47.61 -20.08 11.53
CA GLU A 550 48.93 -19.64 11.08
C GLU A 550 49.05 -18.12 11.25
N VAL A 551 50.17 -17.73 11.87
CA VAL A 551 50.72 -16.40 12.10
C VAL A 551 51.95 -16.31 11.20
N GLU A 552 52.21 -15.20 10.50
CA GLU A 552 53.30 -14.21 10.70
C GLU A 552 53.38 -13.43 9.35
N SER A 553 53.86 -12.20 9.18
CA SER A 553 54.88 -11.42 9.89
C SER A 553 54.76 -9.94 9.49
N ASN A 554 55.57 -9.12 10.16
CA ASN A 554 55.47 -7.69 10.38
C ASN A 554 56.62 -6.95 9.65
N GLU A 555 56.37 -5.81 9.01
CA GLU A 555 57.42 -4.83 8.71
C GLU A 555 57.00 -3.38 9.05
N ARG A 556 57.87 -2.76 9.86
CA ARG A 556 58.03 -1.33 10.23
C ARG A 556 58.23 -0.47 8.97
N ARG A 557 58.11 0.85 8.91
CA ARG A 557 58.29 2.06 9.77
C ARG A 557 57.74 3.22 8.85
N THR A 558 57.27 4.40 9.26
CA THR A 558 57.96 5.47 9.99
C THR A 558 56.97 6.64 10.21
N PHE A 559 57.14 7.34 11.32
CA PHE A 559 56.49 8.59 11.75
C PHE A 559 56.90 9.80 10.89
N GLN A 560 55.97 10.74 10.64
CA GLN A 560 56.24 12.19 10.61
C GLN A 560 54.93 13.02 10.59
N GLU A 561 54.64 13.68 11.71
CA GLU A 561 54.04 15.02 11.82
C GLU A 561 55.17 15.95 12.35
N PRO A 562 55.11 17.30 12.33
CA PRO A 562 53.92 18.18 12.29
C PRO A 562 54.04 19.41 11.37
N TYR A 563 52.95 20.17 11.16
CA TYR A 563 53.03 21.63 11.06
C TYR A 563 51.70 22.28 11.49
N THR A 564 51.82 23.11 12.53
CA THR A 564 50.85 24.06 13.05
C THR A 564 50.76 25.29 12.13
N THR A 565 49.57 25.86 11.97
CA THR A 565 49.42 27.31 11.71
C THR A 565 48.10 27.85 12.25
N GLN A 566 48.30 28.76 13.19
CA GLN A 566 47.47 29.80 13.81
C GLN A 566 46.04 30.07 13.32
N ALA A 567 45.15 30.14 14.31
CA ALA A 567 43.84 30.76 14.25
C ALA A 567 43.93 32.29 14.33
N SER A 568 43.10 32.98 13.54
CA SER A 568 42.78 34.40 13.67
C SER A 568 41.53 34.57 14.52
N LYS A 569 41.58 35.53 15.44
CA LYS A 569 40.47 36.06 16.23
C LYS A 569 39.54 36.94 15.37
N ASP A 570 38.39 37.23 15.97
CA ASP A 570 37.37 38.23 15.64
C ASP A 570 36.19 37.71 14.80
N ASP A 571 35.21 37.14 15.50
CA ASP A 571 33.83 37.63 15.44
C ASP A 571 33.09 37.24 16.73
N VAL A 572 32.82 38.27 17.54
CA VAL A 572 31.98 38.21 18.75
C VAL A 572 30.53 38.30 18.29
N VAL A 573 29.75 37.24 18.52
CA VAL A 573 28.29 37.33 18.55
C VAL A 573 27.82 36.96 19.96
N VAL A 574 27.24 37.95 20.61
CA VAL A 574 26.66 37.94 21.95
C VAL A 574 25.53 36.89 22.03
N LEU A 575 25.62 35.97 22.98
CA LEU A 575 24.54 35.03 23.32
C LEU A 575 23.64 35.64 24.42
N PRO A 576 22.30 35.55 24.33
CA PRO A 576 21.38 36.06 25.35
C PRO A 576 21.45 35.23 26.66
N GLU A 577 21.27 35.90 27.80
CA GLU A 577 21.39 35.37 29.17
C GLU A 577 20.39 34.25 29.56
N ASP A 578 19.47 33.85 28.69
CA ASP A 578 18.41 32.88 29.02
C ASP A 578 18.83 31.40 28.88
N ILE A 579 20.05 31.11 28.44
CA ILE A 579 20.56 29.73 28.27
C ILE A 579 21.34 29.24 29.51
N LEU A 580 21.86 30.15 30.35
CA LEU A 580 22.63 29.78 31.54
C LEU A 580 21.75 29.22 32.67
N PHE A 581 20.46 29.61 32.72
CA PHE A 581 19.51 29.16 33.76
C PHE A 581 18.98 27.73 33.55
N LEU A 582 19.01 27.21 32.32
CA LEU A 582 18.50 25.87 32.00
C LEU A 582 19.54 24.76 32.24
N VAL A 583 20.84 25.08 32.21
CA VAL A 583 21.93 24.10 32.43
C VAL A 583 22.16 23.86 33.93
N GLU A 584 22.02 24.88 34.78
CA GLU A 584 22.16 24.72 36.23
C GLU A 584 20.92 24.07 36.90
N SER A 585 19.72 24.29 36.38
CA SER A 585 18.49 23.67 36.90
C SER A 585 18.37 22.18 36.53
N GLY A 586 18.89 21.77 35.37
CA GLY A 586 18.97 20.37 34.95
C GLY A 586 19.94 19.54 35.79
N SER A 587 21.10 20.10 36.14
CA SER A 587 22.13 19.42 36.94
C SER A 587 21.71 19.21 38.40
N ARG A 588 20.95 20.13 39.00
CA ARG A 588 20.43 19.97 40.37
C ARG A 588 19.33 18.90 40.48
N ARG A 589 18.46 18.76 39.46
CA ARG A 589 17.43 17.69 39.44
C ARG A 589 18.02 16.30 39.22
N LEU A 590 19.10 16.19 38.43
CA LEU A 590 19.79 14.91 38.22
C LEU A 590 20.50 14.43 39.51
N MET A 591 21.13 15.35 40.25
CA MET A 591 21.80 15.03 41.52
C MET A 591 20.81 14.69 42.66
N GLN A 592 19.62 15.30 42.70
CA GLN A 592 18.57 14.90 43.64
C GLN A 592 17.96 13.52 43.31
N GLY A 593 17.78 13.19 42.02
CA GLY A 593 17.35 11.86 41.59
C GLY A 593 18.36 10.76 41.92
N LEU A 594 19.66 11.04 41.74
CA LEU A 594 20.74 10.11 42.08
C LEU A 594 20.90 9.89 43.59
N MET A 595 20.63 10.90 44.44
CA MET A 595 20.60 10.71 45.89
C MET A 595 19.40 9.86 46.36
N GLN A 596 18.21 10.03 45.77
CA GLN A 596 17.06 9.19 46.13
C GLN A 596 17.22 7.74 45.69
N LEU A 597 17.82 7.49 44.51
CA LEU A 597 18.17 6.13 44.07
C LEU A 597 19.21 5.46 44.97
N ARG A 598 20.16 6.24 45.53
CA ARG A 598 21.12 5.73 46.52
C ARG A 598 20.47 5.39 47.87
N TYR A 599 19.46 6.17 48.28
CA TYR A 599 18.70 5.91 49.50
C TYR A 599 17.79 4.66 49.37
N LEU A 600 17.17 4.46 48.20
CA LEU A 600 16.36 3.28 47.89
C LEU A 600 17.22 2.01 47.74
N ALA A 601 18.43 2.11 47.17
CA ALA A 601 19.36 0.99 47.06
C ALA A 601 19.91 0.53 48.42
N ASN A 602 20.05 1.44 49.40
CA ASN A 602 20.44 1.09 50.77
C ASN A 602 19.28 0.57 51.63
N ALA A 603 18.02 0.85 51.25
CA ALA A 603 16.83 0.34 51.95
C ALA A 603 16.40 -1.07 51.49
N LEU A 604 16.87 -1.52 50.33
CA LEU A 604 16.60 -2.86 49.78
C LEU A 604 17.76 -3.86 50.03
N GLY A 605 18.74 -3.46 50.84
CA GLY A 605 19.83 -4.31 51.32
C GLY A 605 19.72 -4.60 52.82
N LYS A 606 18.63 -5.25 53.24
CA LYS A 606 18.51 -6.05 54.48
C LYS A 606 17.49 -7.16 54.29
#